data_AF-S2F179-F1
#
_entry.id   AF-S2F179-F1
#
_cell.length_a   1.000
_cell.length_b   1.000
_cell.length_c   1.000
_cell.angle_alpha   90.00
_cell.angle_beta   90.00
_cell.angle_gamma   90.00
#
_symmetry.space_group_name_H-M   'P 1'
#
loop_
_entity.id
_entity.type
_entity.pdbx_description
1 polymer ?
#
loop_
_entity_poly.entity_id
_entity_poly.type
_entity_poly.pdbx_seq_one_letter_code
_entity_poly.pdbx_strand_id
1 'polypeptide(L)'
;MATNRVLQLENGVGLGKVVVCSGLSFPAIIHPLLHGEPVLTAQAFYYLSQLDSVAKVRFENPEDILSDDGIEYLIDNYLFEYSKRHPESTITFKVLKGKFWYENGSGHYLRVDQGLTEVLAVDVMNDESVESIVSVDLEDRIDLNDWDIGRNYTRNCLEPYVVKLTEALDKKVDVRIWPGPYRDGYFGKLRVIKPDEGLLNYDTAMAMADICIRNIAETDIEAKVGWIGIGTPKTTLPVERIVATRFHNPVMLSHYFSGLHELNALKSFVGFYNVLEYYFEEAPRLLGRTARNEKLQIECVVELLVSDADVTDFIGALPSASVAFMISDLPTSSSISIVGFNEANGARKDLARWLYEIRCAVIHSKKTRKGVATATFEPYTSAAQALHQVLPVIRWLAIKCIEADSALNPP
;
A
#
# COMPACT_ATOMS: atom_id res chain seq x y z
N MET A 1 20.34 21.49 -8.20
CA MET A 1 20.59 20.04 -8.13
C MET A 1 19.25 19.37 -7.92
N ALA A 2 19.00 18.24 -8.58
CA ALA A 2 17.72 17.57 -8.46
C ALA A 2 17.58 16.86 -7.11
N THR A 3 16.38 16.88 -6.55
CA THR A 3 16.07 16.36 -5.22
C THR A 3 15.06 15.23 -5.33
N ASN A 4 15.34 14.11 -4.68
CA ASN A 4 14.37 13.02 -4.54
C ASN A 4 13.71 13.11 -3.16
N ARG A 5 12.38 13.05 -3.11
CA ARG A 5 11.62 12.87 -1.87
C ARG A 5 11.09 11.44 -1.84
N VAL A 6 11.40 10.71 -0.77
CA VAL A 6 10.96 9.34 -0.54
C VAL A 6 9.95 9.36 0.60
N LEU A 7 8.86 8.64 0.39
CA LEU A 7 7.68 8.62 1.24
C LEU A 7 7.35 7.18 1.58
N GLN A 8 7.19 6.91 2.86
CA GLN A 8 6.74 5.61 3.32
C GLN A 8 5.31 5.35 2.88
N LEU A 9 5.04 4.13 2.43
CA LEU A 9 3.67 3.65 2.26
C LEU A 9 3.36 2.63 3.35
N GLU A 10 2.11 2.59 3.77
CA GLU A 10 1.58 1.56 4.66
C GLU A 10 0.86 0.48 3.83
N ASN A 11 0.85 -0.76 4.35
CA ASN A 11 0.31 -1.94 3.67
C ASN A 11 0.94 -2.24 2.29
N GLY A 12 2.17 -1.76 2.05
CA GLY A 12 2.93 -1.92 0.81
C GLY A 12 3.79 -3.18 0.71
N VAL A 13 3.66 -4.12 1.64
CA VAL A 13 4.50 -5.32 1.69
C VAL A 13 4.24 -6.21 0.47
N GLY A 14 5.30 -6.62 -0.21
CA GLY A 14 5.24 -7.62 -1.27
C GLY A 14 4.76 -7.13 -2.62
N LEU A 15 4.88 -5.82 -2.91
CA LEU A 15 4.51 -5.24 -4.19
C LEU A 15 5.16 -5.93 -5.40
N GLY A 16 6.45 -6.29 -5.28
CA GLY A 16 7.18 -7.10 -6.27
C GLY A 16 7.38 -6.47 -7.66
N LYS A 17 6.99 -5.21 -7.85
CA LYS A 17 7.02 -4.48 -9.13
C LYS A 17 7.29 -2.99 -8.91
N VAL A 18 7.69 -2.28 -9.96
CA VAL A 18 7.77 -0.81 -9.96
C VAL A 18 6.53 -0.24 -10.63
N VAL A 19 5.78 0.59 -9.92
CA VAL A 19 4.64 1.32 -10.48
C VAL A 19 5.10 2.72 -10.84
N VAL A 20 5.08 3.05 -12.13
CA VAL A 20 5.37 4.38 -12.64
C VAL A 20 4.07 5.15 -12.78
N CYS A 21 3.97 6.25 -12.04
CA CYS A 21 2.80 7.10 -11.96
C CYS A 21 3.05 8.42 -12.71
N SER A 22 2.10 8.83 -13.54
CA SER A 22 2.22 10.00 -14.41
C SER A 22 0.88 10.68 -14.68
N GLY A 23 0.93 11.87 -15.28
CA GLY A 23 -0.25 12.61 -15.75
C GLY A 23 -0.74 13.74 -14.84
N LEU A 24 -0.17 13.88 -13.63
CA LEU A 24 -0.39 15.03 -12.75
C LEU A 24 0.83 15.98 -12.76
N SER A 25 0.93 16.86 -11.77
CA SER A 25 1.96 17.89 -11.68
C SER A 25 3.39 17.34 -11.69
N PHE A 26 3.64 16.26 -10.95
CA PHE A 26 4.94 15.58 -10.93
C PHE A 26 4.77 14.07 -11.07
N PRO A 27 5.62 13.40 -11.86
CA PRO A 27 5.58 11.95 -11.94
C PRO A 27 6.23 11.34 -10.69
N ALA A 28 5.76 10.14 -10.33
CA ALA A 28 6.22 9.42 -9.15
C ALA A 28 6.49 7.96 -9.50
N ILE A 29 7.30 7.29 -8.69
CA ILE A 29 7.42 5.83 -8.72
C ILE A 29 7.04 5.26 -7.37
N ILE A 30 6.37 4.10 -7.39
CA ILE A 30 6.15 3.29 -6.20
C ILE A 30 6.94 2.01 -6.39
N HIS A 31 7.82 1.65 -5.46
CA HIS A 31 8.66 0.48 -5.59
C HIS A 31 9.00 -0.16 -4.24
N PRO A 32 9.40 -1.45 -4.23
CA PRO A 32 9.87 -2.13 -3.04
C PRO A 32 11.15 -1.49 -2.51
N LEU A 33 11.31 -1.42 -1.19
CA LEU A 33 12.49 -0.87 -0.53
C LEU A 33 12.61 -1.39 0.91
N LEU A 34 13.85 -1.50 1.42
CA LEU A 34 14.12 -1.72 2.83
C LEU A 34 13.94 -0.41 3.60
N HIS A 35 13.03 -0.39 4.58
CA HIS A 35 12.82 0.77 5.44
C HIS A 35 14.07 1.05 6.29
N GLY A 36 14.88 1.99 5.81
CA GLY A 36 16.17 2.31 6.40
C GLY A 36 17.27 1.30 6.08
N GLU A 37 18.53 1.71 6.24
CA GLU A 37 19.68 0.83 6.23
C GLU A 37 19.71 -0.06 7.48
N PRO A 38 19.83 -1.38 7.28
CA PRO A 38 19.97 -2.32 8.37
C PRO A 38 21.46 -2.44 8.70
N VAL A 39 21.94 -1.65 9.67
CA VAL A 39 23.35 -1.65 10.09
C VAL A 39 23.60 -2.77 11.11
N LEU A 40 22.77 -2.85 12.15
CA LEU A 40 22.86 -3.92 13.15
C LEU A 40 21.93 -5.09 12.82
N THR A 41 20.83 -4.83 12.09
CA THR A 41 19.83 -5.84 11.73
C THR A 41 20.03 -6.43 10.34
N ALA A 42 21.20 -6.20 9.74
CA ALA A 42 21.56 -6.70 8.42
C ALA A 42 21.36 -8.21 8.31
N GLN A 43 20.73 -8.64 7.21
CA GLN A 43 20.56 -10.05 6.87
C GLN A 43 21.30 -10.33 5.56
N ALA A 44 21.80 -11.56 5.39
CA ALA A 44 22.47 -11.93 4.14
C ALA A 44 21.50 -11.96 2.95
N PHE A 45 20.24 -12.28 3.23
CA PHE A 45 19.19 -12.34 2.23
C PHE A 45 17.91 -11.67 2.71
N TYR A 46 17.15 -11.18 1.74
CA TYR A 46 15.82 -10.63 1.88
C TYR A 46 14.90 -11.29 0.87
N TYR A 47 13.59 -11.17 1.07
CA TYR A 47 12.59 -11.68 0.12
C TYR A 47 11.82 -10.50 -0.46
N LEU A 48 11.74 -10.42 -1.78
CA LEU A 48 11.00 -9.40 -2.50
C LEU A 48 9.53 -9.32 -2.05
N SER A 49 8.91 -10.47 -1.76
CA SER A 49 7.55 -10.60 -1.24
C SER A 49 7.37 -10.07 0.19
N GLN A 50 8.46 -9.80 0.91
CA GLN A 50 8.46 -9.29 2.28
C GLN A 50 8.99 -7.86 2.37
N LEU A 51 9.48 -7.29 1.26
CA LEU A 51 9.89 -5.89 1.24
C LEU A 51 8.65 -4.99 1.31
N ASP A 52 8.73 -3.96 2.15
CA ASP A 52 7.81 -2.85 2.15
C ASP A 52 7.97 -2.02 0.85
N SER A 53 7.05 -1.08 0.62
CA SER A 53 7.08 -0.20 -0.55
C SER A 53 7.14 1.27 -0.15
N VAL A 54 7.74 2.06 -1.04
CA VAL A 54 7.81 3.52 -0.93
C VAL A 54 7.28 4.18 -2.17
N ALA A 55 6.79 5.41 -2.02
CA ALA A 55 6.65 6.34 -3.12
C ALA A 55 7.89 7.25 -3.20
N LYS A 56 8.34 7.56 -4.41
CA LYS A 56 9.46 8.46 -4.64
C LYS A 56 9.09 9.45 -5.73
N VAL A 57 9.25 10.73 -5.42
CA VAL A 57 9.04 11.85 -6.34
C VAL A 57 10.37 12.55 -6.57
N ARG A 58 10.61 12.92 -7.82
CA ARG A 58 11.85 13.58 -8.23
C ARG A 58 11.55 14.99 -8.71
N PHE A 59 12.23 15.97 -8.12
CA PHE A 59 12.17 17.38 -8.48
C PHE A 59 13.47 17.78 -9.17
N GLU A 60 13.41 18.37 -10.36
CA GLU A 60 14.62 18.82 -11.07
C GLU A 60 15.14 20.15 -10.51
N ASN A 61 14.23 21.04 -10.07
CA ASN A 61 14.58 22.33 -9.46
C ASN A 61 14.14 22.38 -7.98
N PRO A 62 14.93 23.01 -7.09
CA PRO A 62 14.56 23.17 -5.69
C PRO A 62 13.28 24.00 -5.46
N GLU A 63 12.99 24.95 -6.34
CA GLU A 63 11.81 25.83 -6.26
C GLU A 63 10.49 25.07 -6.51
N ASP A 64 10.56 23.92 -7.18
CA ASP A 64 9.41 23.08 -7.53
C ASP A 64 9.04 22.09 -6.42
N ILE A 65 9.83 22.03 -5.34
CA ILE A 65 9.63 21.06 -4.25
C ILE A 65 8.31 21.38 -3.55
N LEU A 66 7.38 20.43 -3.62
CA LEU A 66 6.11 20.48 -2.91
C LEU A 66 6.33 20.34 -1.39
N SER A 67 5.40 20.91 -0.60
CA SER A 67 5.30 20.59 0.82
C SER A 67 4.95 19.11 1.03
N ASP A 68 5.20 18.59 2.23
CA ASP A 68 4.90 17.18 2.57
C ASP A 68 3.41 16.85 2.30
N ASP A 69 2.49 17.72 2.73
CA ASP A 69 1.05 17.59 2.45
C ASP A 69 0.74 17.59 0.94
N GLY A 70 1.47 18.40 0.16
CA GLY A 70 1.31 18.47 -1.29
C GLY A 70 1.80 17.19 -1.99
N ILE A 71 2.87 16.59 -1.48
CA ILE A 71 3.36 15.31 -1.97
C ILE A 71 2.42 14.16 -1.57
N GLU A 72 1.95 14.15 -0.32
CA GLU A 72 0.92 13.20 0.13
C GLU A 72 -0.29 13.22 -0.79
N TYR A 73 -0.83 14.42 -1.04
CA TYR A 73 -2.00 14.57 -1.92
C TYR A 73 -1.73 14.10 -3.35
N LEU A 74 -0.55 14.38 -3.90
CA LEU A 74 -0.13 13.87 -5.21
C LEU A 74 -0.11 12.33 -5.23
N ILE A 75 0.49 11.70 -4.22
CA ILE A 75 0.59 10.24 -4.12
C ILE A 75 -0.77 9.59 -3.89
N ASP A 76 -1.64 10.18 -3.05
CA ASP A 76 -3.01 9.71 -2.81
C ASP A 76 -3.81 9.63 -4.13
N ASN A 77 -3.65 10.59 -5.05
CA ASN A 77 -4.30 10.54 -6.35
C ASN A 77 -3.79 9.38 -7.23
N TYR A 78 -2.47 9.13 -7.22
CA TYR A 78 -1.90 7.99 -7.94
C TYR A 78 -2.28 6.64 -7.33
N LEU A 79 -2.28 6.54 -6.00
CA LEU A 79 -2.73 5.35 -5.28
C LEU A 79 -4.22 5.09 -5.50
N PHE A 80 -5.04 6.13 -5.66
CA PHE A 80 -6.45 5.98 -5.97
C PHE A 80 -6.62 5.28 -7.31
N GLU A 81 -5.95 5.76 -8.36
CA GLU A 81 -5.95 5.11 -9.68
C GLU A 81 -5.39 3.69 -9.65
N TYR A 82 -4.32 3.46 -8.89
CA TYR A 82 -3.76 2.12 -8.67
C TYR A 82 -4.78 1.17 -8.00
N SER A 83 -5.48 1.65 -6.97
CA SER A 83 -6.45 0.88 -6.20
C SER A 83 -7.69 0.46 -7.01
N LYS A 84 -7.98 1.14 -8.13
CA LYS A 84 -9.05 0.73 -9.06
C LYS A 84 -8.65 -0.48 -9.90
N ARG A 85 -7.36 -0.60 -10.25
CA ARG A 85 -6.82 -1.73 -11.03
C ARG A 85 -6.47 -2.93 -10.16
N HIS A 86 -6.12 -2.70 -8.90
CA HIS A 86 -5.76 -3.72 -7.90
C HIS A 86 -6.70 -3.64 -6.69
N PRO A 87 -7.94 -4.15 -6.77
CA PRO A 87 -8.91 -4.09 -5.68
C PRO A 87 -8.45 -4.80 -4.40
N GLU A 88 -7.55 -5.77 -4.49
CA GLU A 88 -6.94 -6.45 -3.36
C GLU A 88 -5.88 -5.62 -2.62
N SER A 89 -5.35 -4.58 -3.27
CA SER A 89 -4.35 -3.71 -2.68
C SER A 89 -4.97 -2.78 -1.64
N THR A 90 -4.33 -2.71 -0.47
CA THR A 90 -4.68 -1.79 0.62
C THR A 90 -3.62 -0.72 0.88
N ILE A 91 -2.74 -0.50 -0.11
CA ILE A 91 -1.64 0.45 -0.03
C ILE A 91 -2.17 1.86 0.16
N THR A 92 -1.59 2.58 1.11
CA THR A 92 -1.99 3.93 1.47
C THR A 92 -0.80 4.74 1.97
N PHE A 93 -0.90 6.07 1.92
CA PHE A 93 0.07 6.96 2.55
C PHE A 93 -0.29 7.29 4.03
N LYS A 94 -1.43 6.82 4.55
CA LYS A 94 -1.84 7.08 5.95
C LYS A 94 -1.00 6.29 6.95
N VAL A 95 0.26 6.70 7.12
CA VAL A 95 1.27 6.04 7.94
C VAL A 95 1.07 6.39 9.42
N LEU A 96 0.78 5.37 10.24
CA LEU A 96 0.63 5.56 11.70
C LEU A 96 1.98 5.71 12.42
N LYS A 97 3.05 5.10 11.88
CA LYS A 97 4.41 5.14 12.44
C LYS A 97 5.43 5.26 11.31
N GLY A 98 6.11 6.40 11.25
CA GLY A 98 7.27 6.58 10.38
C GLY A 98 8.42 5.67 10.82
N LYS A 99 8.90 4.85 9.89
CA LYS A 99 10.07 3.95 9.99
C LYS A 99 11.25 4.45 9.15
N PHE A 100 11.03 5.48 8.32
CA PHE A 100 12.08 6.08 7.52
C PHE A 100 12.99 6.96 8.34
N TRP A 101 14.19 7.11 7.79
CA TRP A 101 15.20 8.00 8.28
C TRP A 101 14.80 9.44 8.00
N TYR A 102 14.99 10.28 8.99
CA TYR A 102 14.96 11.72 8.80
C TYR A 102 16.41 12.20 8.81
N GLU A 103 16.90 12.71 7.68
CA GLU A 103 18.20 13.36 7.63
C GLU A 103 18.15 14.61 8.51
N ASN A 104 18.81 14.54 9.67
CA ASN A 104 19.09 15.71 10.48
C ASN A 104 20.50 16.20 10.15
N GLY A 105 20.63 17.10 9.17
CA GLY A 105 21.93 17.64 8.75
C GLY A 105 22.68 18.45 9.82
N SER A 106 22.08 18.66 11.01
CA SER A 106 22.73 19.29 12.17
C SER A 106 23.04 18.32 13.32
N GLY A 107 22.60 17.06 13.20
CA GLY A 107 22.81 16.04 14.20
C GLY A 107 24.09 15.25 13.93
N HIS A 108 24.78 14.84 15.00
CA HIS A 108 25.95 13.96 14.89
C HIS A 108 25.57 12.49 14.62
N TYR A 109 24.29 12.16 14.64
CA TYR A 109 23.81 10.79 14.53
C TYR A 109 22.74 10.67 13.46
N LEU A 110 22.84 9.61 12.65
CA LEU A 110 21.83 9.20 11.69
C LEU A 110 21.03 8.04 12.26
N ARG A 111 19.71 8.10 12.10
CA ARG A 111 18.82 7.00 12.44
C ARG A 111 18.95 5.86 11.44
N VAL A 112 19.15 4.63 11.94
CA VAL A 112 19.27 3.37 11.17
C VAL A 112 18.33 2.30 11.74
N ASP A 113 18.28 1.12 11.11
CA ASP A 113 17.47 -0.02 11.57
C ASP A 113 16.00 0.37 11.85
N GLN A 114 15.30 0.87 10.82
CA GLN A 114 13.93 1.42 10.91
C GLN A 114 13.77 2.63 11.85
N GLY A 115 14.87 3.33 12.13
CA GLY A 115 14.93 4.49 13.01
C GLY A 115 14.89 4.16 14.49
N LEU A 116 15.19 2.91 14.85
CA LEU A 116 15.27 2.44 16.24
C LEU A 116 16.69 2.51 16.81
N THR A 117 17.70 2.65 15.94
CA THR A 117 19.11 2.78 16.30
C THR A 117 19.66 4.08 15.72
N GLU A 118 20.67 4.66 16.34
CA GLU A 118 21.41 5.81 15.83
C GLU A 118 22.88 5.43 15.64
N VAL A 119 23.46 5.78 14.49
CA VAL A 119 24.89 5.60 14.19
C VAL A 119 25.54 6.96 14.05
N LEU A 120 26.81 7.05 14.44
CA LEU A 120 27.59 8.28 14.32
C LEU A 120 27.75 8.64 12.84
N ALA A 121 27.27 9.82 12.48
CA ALA A 121 27.29 10.39 11.14
C ALA A 121 28.07 11.72 11.19
N VAL A 122 29.39 11.67 10.97
CA VAL A 122 30.28 12.82 11.07
C VAL A 122 31.32 12.73 9.96
N ASP A 123 31.45 13.79 9.16
CA ASP A 123 32.28 13.79 7.96
C ASP A 123 33.48 14.75 8.10
N VAL A 124 34.66 14.22 8.46
CA VAL A 124 35.87 15.04 8.60
C VAL A 124 36.35 15.64 7.27
N MET A 125 35.95 15.09 6.13
CA MET A 125 36.42 15.54 4.81
C MET A 125 35.53 16.62 4.21
N ASN A 126 34.24 16.63 4.55
CA ASN A 126 33.26 17.56 4.00
C ASN A 126 32.68 18.57 5.03
N ASP A 127 32.87 18.35 6.34
CA ASP A 127 32.44 19.26 7.40
C ASP A 127 33.63 19.98 8.03
N GLU A 128 33.82 21.26 7.67
CA GLU A 128 34.91 22.12 8.17
C GLU A 128 34.87 22.31 9.69
N SER A 129 33.76 22.01 10.37
CA SER A 129 33.65 22.10 11.83
C SER A 129 34.27 20.90 12.55
N VAL A 130 34.58 19.82 11.82
CA VAL A 130 35.17 18.59 12.37
C VAL A 130 36.69 18.65 12.24
N GLU A 131 37.38 18.80 13.37
CA GLU A 131 38.85 18.88 13.39
C GLU A 131 39.52 17.52 13.12
N SER A 132 39.08 16.46 13.79
CA SER A 132 39.59 15.10 13.59
C SER A 132 38.68 14.04 14.19
N ILE A 133 38.76 12.82 13.65
CA ILE A 133 38.13 11.62 14.20
C ILE A 133 39.22 10.56 14.36
N VAL A 134 39.37 10.03 15.58
CA VAL A 134 40.39 9.02 15.91
C VAL A 134 39.73 7.87 16.69
N SER A 135 40.16 6.64 16.43
CA SER A 135 39.71 5.49 17.21
C SER A 135 40.31 5.56 18.63
N VAL A 136 39.50 5.21 19.63
CA VAL A 136 39.98 5.06 21.02
C VAL A 136 40.76 3.76 21.15
N ASP A 137 40.28 2.71 20.49
CA ASP A 137 40.93 1.41 20.48
C ASP A 137 41.96 1.33 19.35
N LEU A 138 43.22 1.09 19.73
CA LEU A 138 44.36 1.03 18.80
C LEU A 138 44.31 -0.17 17.84
N GLU A 139 43.46 -1.15 18.15
CA GLU A 139 43.26 -2.35 17.31
C GLU A 139 42.25 -2.10 16.18
N ASP A 140 41.42 -1.05 16.29
CA ASP A 140 40.44 -0.70 15.28
C ASP A 140 41.14 -0.16 14.03
N ARG A 141 41.07 -0.95 12.95
CA ARG A 141 41.58 -0.58 11.62
C ARG A 141 40.43 -0.24 10.70
N ILE A 142 39.73 0.84 11.00
CA ILE A 142 38.51 1.23 10.31
C ILE A 142 38.70 2.59 9.64
N ASP A 143 38.09 2.76 8.47
CA ASP A 143 38.07 4.06 7.81
C ASP A 143 37.12 5.00 8.58
N LEU A 144 37.68 6.09 9.10
CA LEU A 144 36.96 7.13 9.83
C LEU A 144 36.80 8.41 8.98
N ASN A 145 37.22 8.36 7.71
CA ASN A 145 37.08 9.50 6.80
C ASN A 145 35.75 9.48 6.02
N ASP A 146 35.01 8.36 6.06
CA ASP A 146 33.65 8.25 5.52
C ASP A 146 32.65 8.64 6.62
N TRP A 147 31.59 9.34 6.23
CA TRP A 147 30.66 10.01 7.12
C TRP A 147 29.84 9.02 7.96
N ASP A 148 29.54 7.82 7.45
CA ASP A 148 28.80 6.76 8.16
C ASP A 148 29.75 5.80 8.90
N ILE A 149 30.23 6.26 10.06
CA ILE A 149 31.24 5.55 10.84
C ILE A 149 30.70 4.21 11.36
N GLY A 150 29.45 4.17 11.81
CA GLY A 150 28.83 2.94 12.34
C GLY A 150 28.77 1.82 11.29
N ARG A 151 28.51 2.18 10.02
CA ARG A 151 28.56 1.21 8.92
C ARG A 151 29.96 0.67 8.68
N ASN A 152 31.00 1.48 8.81
CA ASN A 152 32.38 1.00 8.61
C ASN A 152 32.77 -0.06 9.65
N TYR A 153 32.30 0.10 10.89
CA TYR A 153 32.45 -0.92 11.94
C TYR A 153 31.73 -2.24 11.64
N THR A 154 30.53 -2.17 11.07
CA THR A 154 29.72 -3.37 10.80
C THR A 154 30.11 -4.08 9.49
N ARG A 155 30.63 -3.35 8.50
CA ARG A 155 31.01 -3.87 7.18
C ARG A 155 31.95 -5.06 7.26
N ASN A 156 32.97 -4.98 8.10
CA ASN A 156 33.97 -6.04 8.29
C ASN A 156 33.37 -7.36 8.83
N CYS A 157 32.25 -7.28 9.55
CA CYS A 157 31.52 -8.45 10.04
C CYS A 157 30.51 -8.96 9.00
N LEU A 158 29.81 -8.03 8.34
CA LEU A 158 28.69 -8.32 7.46
C LEU A 158 29.13 -8.90 6.11
N GLU A 159 30.13 -8.30 5.46
CA GLU A 159 30.52 -8.68 4.11
C GLU A 159 30.99 -10.15 4.02
N PRO A 160 31.86 -10.66 4.92
CA PRO A 160 32.22 -12.08 4.92
C PRO A 160 31.03 -13.01 5.18
N TYR A 161 30.06 -12.56 5.97
CA TYR A 161 28.84 -13.33 6.25
C TYR A 161 27.93 -13.43 5.02
N VAL A 162 27.66 -12.31 4.34
CA VAL A 162 26.88 -12.25 3.08
C VAL A 162 27.51 -13.13 2.00
N VAL A 163 28.84 -13.03 1.82
CA VAL A 163 29.57 -13.81 0.80
C VAL A 163 29.46 -15.31 1.07
N LYS A 164 29.76 -15.77 2.29
CA LYS A 164 29.71 -17.20 2.65
C LYS A 164 28.32 -17.80 2.45
N LEU A 165 27.27 -17.07 2.82
CA LEU A 165 25.89 -17.54 2.64
C LEU A 165 25.48 -17.54 1.17
N THR A 166 25.90 -16.55 0.39
CA THR A 166 25.65 -16.51 -1.06
C THR A 166 26.30 -17.72 -1.75
N GLU A 167 27.54 -18.06 -1.40
CA GLU A 167 28.22 -19.26 -1.92
C GLU A 167 27.51 -20.57 -1.55
N ALA A 168 26.81 -20.62 -0.42
CA ALA A 168 26.07 -21.81 0.02
C ALA A 168 24.88 -22.12 -0.92
N LEU A 169 24.28 -21.12 -1.56
CA LEU A 169 23.15 -21.28 -2.50
C LEU A 169 23.54 -22.04 -3.78
N ASP A 170 24.84 -22.06 -4.12
CA ASP A 170 25.36 -22.75 -5.28
C ASP A 170 25.84 -24.19 -4.99
N LYS A 171 25.88 -24.58 -3.70
CA LYS A 171 26.30 -25.93 -3.31
C LYS A 171 25.27 -26.97 -3.73
N LYS A 172 25.76 -28.09 -4.27
CA LYS A 172 24.97 -29.23 -4.70
C LYS A 172 25.54 -30.51 -4.09
N VAL A 173 24.66 -31.48 -3.85
CA VAL A 173 25.01 -32.83 -3.38
C VAL A 173 24.49 -33.88 -4.34
N ASP A 174 25.25 -34.96 -4.49
CA ASP A 174 24.80 -36.14 -5.23
C ASP A 174 23.82 -36.93 -4.36
N VAL A 175 22.61 -37.13 -4.87
CA VAL A 175 21.49 -37.74 -4.16
C VAL A 175 21.02 -38.96 -4.93
N ARG A 176 20.82 -40.05 -4.19
CA ARG A 176 20.24 -41.31 -4.68
C ARG A 176 19.06 -41.68 -3.78
N ILE A 177 17.85 -41.44 -4.29
CA ILE A 177 16.58 -41.70 -3.64
C ILE A 177 15.88 -42.80 -4.42
N TRP A 178 15.55 -43.89 -3.74
CA TRP A 178 14.70 -44.93 -4.32
C TRP A 178 13.23 -44.52 -4.28
N PRO A 179 12.43 -44.87 -5.30
CA PRO A 179 11.00 -44.61 -5.31
C PRO A 179 10.30 -45.41 -4.21
N GLY A 180 9.22 -44.85 -3.66
CA GLY A 180 8.37 -45.52 -2.68
C GLY A 180 6.93 -44.98 -2.73
N PRO A 181 6.04 -45.45 -1.85
CA PRO A 181 4.61 -45.08 -1.89
C PRO A 181 4.33 -43.58 -1.73
N TYR A 182 5.29 -42.82 -1.17
CA TYR A 182 5.13 -41.42 -0.81
C TYR A 182 6.03 -40.46 -1.59
N ARG A 183 6.93 -40.96 -2.46
CA ARG A 183 7.81 -40.11 -3.27
C ARG A 183 8.40 -40.84 -4.46
N ASP A 184 8.65 -40.07 -5.51
CA ASP A 184 9.40 -40.53 -6.66
C ASP A 184 10.88 -40.76 -6.31
N GLY A 185 11.48 -41.67 -7.07
CA GLY A 185 12.92 -41.90 -7.03
C GLY A 185 13.68 -40.75 -7.70
N TYR A 186 14.90 -40.49 -7.24
CA TYR A 186 15.76 -39.47 -7.83
C TYR A 186 17.23 -39.91 -7.79
N PHE A 187 17.91 -39.81 -8.93
CA PHE A 187 19.35 -40.04 -9.02
C PHE A 187 20.00 -38.86 -9.75
N GLY A 188 20.78 -38.06 -9.04
CA GLY A 188 21.42 -36.89 -9.64
C GLY A 188 21.89 -35.88 -8.61
N LYS A 189 22.13 -34.64 -9.05
CA LYS A 189 22.60 -33.54 -8.20
C LYS A 189 21.43 -32.65 -7.80
N LEU A 190 21.22 -32.51 -6.49
CA LEU A 190 20.27 -31.53 -5.93
C LEU A 190 21.03 -30.38 -5.29
N ARG A 191 20.47 -29.17 -5.37
CA ARG A 191 20.97 -28.03 -4.58
C ARG A 191 20.76 -28.33 -3.10
N VAL A 192 21.72 -27.96 -2.27
CA VAL A 192 21.61 -28.06 -0.80
C VAL A 192 20.58 -27.06 -0.30
N ILE A 193 20.60 -25.85 -0.87
CA ILE A 193 19.63 -24.79 -0.60
C ILE A 193 19.00 -24.41 -1.94
N LYS A 194 17.68 -24.55 -2.04
CA LYS A 194 16.92 -24.12 -3.21
C LYS A 194 16.14 -22.85 -2.82
N PRO A 195 16.55 -21.66 -3.31
CA PRO A 195 15.80 -20.44 -3.06
C PRO A 195 14.47 -20.46 -3.84
N ASP A 196 13.49 -19.73 -3.32
CA ASP A 196 12.20 -19.51 -3.98
C ASP A 196 12.21 -18.19 -4.79
N GLU A 197 11.16 -17.99 -5.60
CA GLU A 197 11.00 -16.82 -6.48
C GLU A 197 10.99 -15.52 -5.66
N GLY A 198 12.08 -14.75 -5.75
CA GLY A 198 12.21 -13.44 -5.11
C GLY A 198 13.23 -13.35 -3.98
N LEU A 199 14.12 -14.34 -3.79
CA LEU A 199 15.28 -14.18 -2.90
C LEU A 199 16.24 -13.09 -3.44
N LEU A 200 16.55 -12.10 -2.62
CA LEU A 200 17.49 -11.02 -2.88
C LEU A 200 18.67 -11.17 -1.93
N ASN A 201 19.90 -11.01 -2.42
CA ASN A 201 21.03 -10.82 -1.51
C ASN A 201 21.00 -9.39 -0.92
N TYR A 202 21.75 -9.19 0.17
CA TYR A 202 21.87 -7.89 0.83
C TYR A 202 22.11 -6.74 -0.15
N ASP A 203 23.10 -6.86 -1.05
CA ASP A 203 23.45 -5.77 -1.98
C ASP A 203 22.31 -5.40 -2.94
N THR A 204 21.57 -6.39 -3.44
CA THR A 204 20.44 -6.16 -4.36
C THR A 204 19.26 -5.54 -3.62
N ALA A 205 19.01 -5.95 -2.38
CA ALA A 205 17.96 -5.38 -1.55
C ALA A 205 18.25 -3.91 -1.21
N MET A 206 19.52 -3.58 -0.92
CA MET A 206 19.95 -2.20 -0.69
C MET A 206 19.89 -1.35 -1.97
N ALA A 207 20.27 -1.91 -3.13
CA ALA A 207 20.21 -1.22 -4.42
C ALA A 207 18.78 -0.81 -4.86
N MET A 208 17.73 -1.32 -4.20
CA MET A 208 16.36 -0.85 -4.42
C MET A 208 16.21 0.66 -4.14
N ALA A 209 17.03 1.21 -3.24
CA ALA A 209 17.05 2.65 -2.95
C ALA A 209 17.45 3.52 -4.15
N ASP A 210 18.15 2.95 -5.13
CA ASP A 210 18.64 3.68 -6.31
C ASP A 210 17.66 3.69 -7.48
N ILE A 211 16.54 2.97 -7.38
CA ILE A 211 15.50 3.01 -8.42
C ILE A 211 15.04 4.47 -8.56
N CYS A 212 15.11 4.97 -9.79
CA CYS A 212 14.82 6.35 -10.12
C CYS A 212 14.05 6.41 -11.43
N ILE A 213 13.00 7.22 -11.45
CA ILE A 213 12.12 7.38 -12.61
C ILE A 213 12.87 7.78 -13.88
N ARG A 214 13.94 8.58 -13.75
CA ARG A 214 14.78 9.01 -14.87
C ARG A 214 15.38 7.84 -15.65
N ASN A 215 15.66 6.74 -14.97
CA ASN A 215 16.30 5.56 -15.56
C ASN A 215 15.29 4.57 -16.16
N ILE A 216 13.99 4.91 -16.14
CA ILE A 216 12.90 4.09 -16.67
C ILE A 216 12.28 4.86 -17.84
N ALA A 217 12.64 4.50 -19.06
CA ALA A 217 12.07 5.09 -20.27
C ALA A 217 10.57 4.74 -20.39
N GLU A 218 9.81 5.49 -21.18
CA GLU A 218 8.35 5.28 -21.33
C GLU A 218 7.99 3.88 -21.88
N THR A 219 8.86 3.29 -22.69
CA THR A 219 8.66 1.96 -23.30
C THR A 219 9.14 0.81 -22.43
N ASP A 220 9.81 1.11 -21.31
CA ASP A 220 10.39 0.06 -20.47
C ASP A 220 9.27 -0.73 -19.77
N ILE A 221 9.36 -2.06 -19.91
CA ILE A 221 8.51 -3.05 -19.23
C ILE A 221 9.16 -3.61 -17.96
N GLU A 222 10.45 -3.30 -17.75
CA GLU A 222 11.25 -3.76 -16.63
C GLU A 222 12.19 -2.64 -16.15
N ALA A 223 12.30 -2.48 -14.83
CA ALA A 223 13.23 -1.59 -14.18
C ALA A 223 14.46 -2.39 -13.73
N LYS A 224 15.65 -1.87 -14.05
CA LYS A 224 16.91 -2.49 -13.65
C LYS A 224 17.24 -2.13 -12.20
N VAL A 225 17.58 -3.14 -11.40
CA VAL A 225 18.01 -2.97 -10.01
C VAL A 225 19.51 -3.21 -9.91
N GLY A 226 20.24 -2.19 -9.47
CA GLY A 226 21.69 -2.28 -9.25
C GLY A 226 22.31 -0.92 -8.95
N TRP A 227 23.44 -0.94 -8.23
CA TRP A 227 24.23 0.24 -7.95
C TRP A 227 24.80 0.83 -9.24
N ILE A 228 24.67 2.15 -9.40
CA ILE A 228 25.21 2.86 -10.56
C ILE A 228 26.75 2.73 -10.54
N GLY A 229 27.33 2.11 -11.58
CA GLY A 229 28.78 2.03 -11.77
C GLY A 229 29.45 0.72 -11.35
N ILE A 230 28.73 -0.23 -10.74
CA ILE A 230 29.28 -1.54 -10.33
C ILE A 230 28.60 -2.67 -11.11
N GLY A 231 29.11 -2.96 -12.31
CA GLY A 231 28.71 -4.13 -13.10
C GLY A 231 27.24 -4.16 -13.54
N THR A 232 26.89 -5.11 -14.41
CA THR A 232 25.52 -5.27 -14.91
C THR A 232 24.51 -5.53 -13.78
N PRO A 233 23.32 -4.90 -13.82
CA PRO A 233 22.27 -5.11 -12.82
C PRO A 233 21.89 -6.60 -12.76
N LYS A 234 21.92 -7.16 -11.56
CA LYS A 234 21.72 -8.61 -11.33
C LYS A 234 20.25 -9.04 -11.37
N THR A 235 19.34 -8.09 -11.26
CA THR A 235 17.88 -8.34 -11.18
C THR A 235 17.11 -7.24 -11.89
N THR A 236 15.96 -7.60 -12.46
CA THR A 236 14.97 -6.66 -12.98
C THR A 236 13.65 -6.81 -12.21
N LEU A 237 12.87 -5.73 -12.15
CA LEU A 237 11.51 -5.73 -11.62
C LEU A 237 10.54 -5.34 -12.74
N PRO A 238 9.36 -6.00 -12.84
CA PRO A 238 8.36 -5.60 -13.82
C PRO A 238 7.90 -4.16 -13.57
N VAL A 239 7.60 -3.43 -14.64
CA VAL A 239 7.08 -2.07 -14.61
C VAL A 239 5.61 -2.06 -14.95
N GLU A 240 4.80 -1.49 -14.06
CA GLU A 240 3.40 -1.16 -14.33
C GLU A 240 3.23 0.35 -14.42
N ARG A 241 2.35 0.82 -15.32
CA ARG A 241 2.11 2.26 -15.51
C ARG A 241 0.70 2.65 -15.11
N ILE A 242 0.62 3.62 -14.21
CA ILE A 242 -0.62 4.27 -13.81
C ILE A 242 -0.59 5.71 -14.34
N VAL A 243 -1.69 6.09 -14.99
CA VAL A 243 -1.88 7.46 -15.49
C VAL A 243 -3.08 8.03 -14.77
N ALA A 244 -2.86 9.10 -14.02
CA ALA A 244 -3.92 9.91 -13.43
C ALA A 244 -4.12 11.15 -14.31
N THR A 245 -5.37 11.50 -14.58
CA THR A 245 -5.70 12.60 -15.51
C THR A 245 -6.09 13.89 -14.80
N ARG A 246 -6.35 13.83 -13.49
CA ARG A 246 -6.85 14.94 -12.68
C ARG A 246 -6.59 14.70 -11.21
N PHE A 247 -6.65 15.79 -10.44
CA PHE A 247 -6.72 15.73 -8.98
C PHE A 247 -8.18 15.53 -8.53
N HIS A 248 -8.36 14.67 -7.53
CA HIS A 248 -9.64 14.37 -6.90
C HIS A 248 -9.78 15.07 -5.56
N ASN A 249 -11.01 15.27 -5.09
CA ASN A 249 -11.28 15.95 -3.83
C ASN A 249 -10.52 15.33 -2.63
N PRO A 250 -9.71 16.12 -1.89
CA PRO A 250 -8.87 15.60 -0.82
C PRO A 250 -9.68 15.03 0.36
N VAL A 251 -10.88 15.56 0.64
CA VAL A 251 -11.74 15.06 1.72
C VAL A 251 -12.25 13.66 1.38
N MET A 252 -12.70 13.46 0.14
CA MET A 252 -13.17 12.17 -0.33
C MET A 252 -12.05 11.13 -0.40
N LEU A 253 -10.87 11.52 -0.88
CA LEU A 253 -9.68 10.65 -0.89
C LEU A 253 -9.29 10.23 0.55
N SER A 254 -9.30 11.16 1.50
CA SER A 254 -9.01 10.85 2.91
C SER A 254 -9.96 9.79 3.48
N HIS A 255 -11.28 9.94 3.26
CA HIS A 255 -12.26 8.94 3.68
C HIS A 255 -12.09 7.60 2.96
N TYR A 256 -11.82 7.63 1.65
CA TYR A 256 -11.57 6.43 0.85
C TYR A 256 -10.37 5.64 1.37
N PHE A 257 -9.22 6.30 1.59
CA PHE A 257 -8.02 5.64 2.12
C PHE A 257 -8.16 5.21 3.58
N SER A 258 -8.96 5.92 4.39
CA SER A 258 -9.32 5.44 5.72
C SER A 258 -10.13 4.15 5.67
N GLY A 259 -11.04 4.01 4.69
CA GLY A 259 -11.78 2.77 4.44
C GLY A 259 -10.88 1.64 3.97
N LEU A 260 -9.92 1.96 3.09
CA LEU A 260 -8.97 1.00 2.52
C LEU A 260 -7.95 0.47 3.53
N HIS A 261 -7.48 1.33 4.43
CA HIS A 261 -6.45 1.01 5.43
C HIS A 261 -6.96 0.07 6.54
N GLU A 262 -8.25 0.10 6.82
CA GLU A 262 -8.83 -0.50 8.01
C GLU A 262 -9.09 -2.00 7.87
N LEU A 263 -8.56 -2.79 8.82
CA LEU A 263 -8.76 -4.24 8.87
C LEU A 263 -10.16 -4.62 9.36
N ASN A 264 -10.79 -3.80 10.19
CA ASN A 264 -12.14 -4.04 10.67
C ASN A 264 -13.18 -3.66 9.61
N ALA A 265 -13.91 -4.66 9.09
CA ALA A 265 -14.94 -4.47 8.07
C ALA A 265 -15.99 -3.38 8.42
N LEU A 266 -16.36 -3.24 9.70
CA LEU A 266 -17.33 -2.24 10.13
C LEU A 266 -16.81 -0.82 9.89
N LYS A 267 -15.57 -0.56 10.28
CA LYS A 267 -14.95 0.74 10.13
C LYS A 267 -14.53 1.01 8.69
N SER A 268 -14.09 -0.02 7.96
CA SER A 268 -13.84 0.06 6.52
C SER A 268 -15.11 0.48 5.76
N PHE A 269 -16.26 -0.13 6.09
CA PHE A 269 -17.56 0.25 5.55
C PHE A 269 -17.88 1.72 5.85
N VAL A 270 -17.68 2.19 7.08
CA VAL A 270 -17.91 3.60 7.44
C VAL A 270 -17.01 4.54 6.63
N GLY A 271 -15.73 4.20 6.43
CA GLY A 271 -14.81 4.99 5.62
C GLY A 271 -15.33 5.20 4.19
N PHE A 272 -15.75 4.13 3.51
CA PHE A 272 -16.35 4.24 2.18
C PHE A 272 -17.73 4.89 2.17
N TYR A 273 -18.55 4.67 3.20
CA TYR A 273 -19.86 5.33 3.33
C TYR A 273 -19.72 6.84 3.46
N ASN A 274 -18.72 7.33 4.20
CA ASN A 274 -18.47 8.76 4.34
C ASN A 274 -18.11 9.44 3.01
N VAL A 275 -17.53 8.70 2.06
CA VAL A 275 -17.33 9.19 0.67
C VAL A 275 -18.67 9.45 -0.02
N LEU A 276 -19.68 8.59 0.21
CA LEU A 276 -21.03 8.80 -0.31
C LEU A 276 -21.77 9.92 0.44
N GLU A 277 -21.56 10.00 1.76
CA GLU A 277 -22.16 11.01 2.65
C GLU A 277 -21.79 12.43 2.21
N TYR A 278 -20.60 12.62 1.66
CA TYR A 278 -20.17 13.90 1.06
C TYR A 278 -21.19 14.47 0.05
N TYR A 279 -21.96 13.60 -0.63
CA TYR A 279 -22.96 13.98 -1.63
C TYR A 279 -24.41 14.00 -1.14
N PHE A 280 -24.68 13.80 0.16
CA PHE A 280 -26.05 13.64 0.67
C PHE A 280 -26.92 14.89 0.54
N GLU A 281 -26.33 16.07 0.57
CA GLU A 281 -27.04 17.33 0.34
C GLU A 281 -27.05 17.72 -1.15
N GLU A 282 -25.98 17.38 -1.85
CA GLU A 282 -25.75 17.82 -3.23
C GLU A 282 -26.49 16.96 -4.27
N ALA A 283 -26.51 15.63 -4.12
CA ALA A 283 -27.18 14.75 -5.07
C ALA A 283 -28.70 15.01 -5.18
N PRO A 284 -29.47 15.19 -4.09
CA PRO A 284 -30.87 15.58 -4.19
C PRO A 284 -31.07 16.93 -4.91
N ARG A 285 -30.16 17.89 -4.68
CA ARG A 285 -30.20 19.21 -5.33
C ARG A 285 -30.01 19.10 -6.84
N LEU A 286 -29.00 18.35 -7.28
CA LEU A 286 -28.72 18.10 -8.70
C LEU A 286 -29.85 17.35 -9.41
N LEU A 287 -30.51 16.42 -8.71
CA LEU A 287 -31.65 15.67 -9.24
C LEU A 287 -33.00 16.41 -9.11
N GLY A 288 -33.03 17.60 -8.51
CA GLY A 288 -34.27 18.38 -8.31
C GLY A 288 -35.26 17.73 -7.34
N ARG A 289 -34.79 16.96 -6.36
CA ARG A 289 -35.60 16.21 -5.40
C ARG A 289 -35.47 16.74 -3.98
N THR A 290 -36.52 16.56 -3.19
CA THR A 290 -36.49 16.83 -1.75
C THR A 290 -36.21 15.55 -0.97
N ALA A 291 -34.98 15.37 -0.48
CA ALA A 291 -34.61 14.26 0.38
C ALA A 291 -34.54 14.73 1.85
N ARG A 292 -35.55 14.37 2.66
CA ARG A 292 -35.69 14.85 4.06
C ARG A 292 -35.00 13.96 5.10
N ASN A 293 -34.46 12.83 4.67
CA ASN A 293 -33.79 11.88 5.54
C ASN A 293 -32.71 11.14 4.78
N GLU A 294 -31.80 10.53 5.53
CA GLU A 294 -30.62 9.86 5.01
C GLU A 294 -30.94 8.74 4.01
N LYS A 295 -32.03 7.98 4.22
CA LYS A 295 -32.46 6.94 3.27
C LYS A 295 -32.79 7.53 1.90
N LEU A 296 -33.50 8.66 1.84
CA LEU A 296 -33.80 9.34 0.59
C LEU A 296 -32.55 10.00 -0.02
N GLN A 297 -31.61 10.45 0.81
CA GLN A 297 -30.36 11.04 0.34
C GLN A 297 -29.47 9.99 -0.34
N ILE A 298 -29.28 8.82 0.26
CA ILE A 298 -28.51 7.74 -0.37
C ILE A 298 -29.20 7.20 -1.62
N GLU A 299 -30.54 7.15 -1.68
CA GLU A 299 -31.27 6.84 -2.91
C GLU A 299 -30.93 7.83 -4.03
N CYS A 300 -30.87 9.14 -3.73
CA CYS A 300 -30.46 10.16 -4.70
C CYS A 300 -28.98 10.02 -5.12
N VAL A 301 -28.09 9.68 -4.19
CA VAL A 301 -26.67 9.47 -4.49
C VAL A 301 -26.49 8.29 -5.42
N VAL A 302 -27.03 7.12 -5.10
CA VAL A 302 -26.93 5.94 -5.96
C VAL A 302 -27.54 6.20 -7.34
N GLU A 303 -28.68 6.91 -7.40
CA GLU A 303 -29.29 7.32 -8.66
C GLU A 303 -28.43 8.26 -9.50
N LEU A 304 -27.69 9.17 -8.87
CA LEU A 304 -26.78 10.09 -9.54
C LEU A 304 -25.55 9.37 -10.11
N LEU A 305 -25.04 8.36 -9.39
CA LEU A 305 -23.75 7.74 -9.70
C LEU A 305 -23.81 6.62 -10.74
N VAL A 306 -24.90 5.85 -10.75
CA VAL A 306 -24.98 4.60 -11.53
C VAL A 306 -26.38 4.40 -12.12
N SER A 307 -26.48 3.57 -13.16
CA SER A 307 -27.73 3.05 -13.72
C SER A 307 -28.09 1.68 -13.12
N ASP A 308 -29.32 1.21 -13.34
CA ASP A 308 -29.72 -0.14 -12.89
C ASP A 308 -28.88 -1.23 -13.58
N ALA A 309 -28.51 -1.02 -14.85
CA ALA A 309 -27.63 -1.94 -15.59
C ALA A 309 -26.23 -2.00 -14.97
N ASP A 310 -25.65 -0.85 -14.59
CA ASP A 310 -24.32 -0.81 -13.97
C ASP A 310 -24.27 -1.60 -12.64
N VAL A 311 -25.36 -1.53 -11.85
CA VAL A 311 -25.47 -2.28 -10.60
C VAL A 311 -25.53 -3.79 -10.87
N THR A 312 -26.40 -4.22 -11.79
CA THR A 312 -26.54 -5.63 -12.15
C THR A 312 -25.23 -6.18 -12.74
N ASP A 313 -24.57 -5.44 -13.62
CA ASP A 313 -23.30 -5.83 -14.23
C ASP A 313 -22.18 -5.94 -13.18
N PHE A 314 -22.09 -4.98 -12.26
CA PHE A 314 -21.08 -5.02 -11.20
C PHE A 314 -21.30 -6.20 -10.25
N ILE A 315 -22.54 -6.41 -9.79
CA ILE A 315 -22.86 -7.53 -8.90
C ILE A 315 -22.62 -8.87 -9.60
N GLY A 316 -22.98 -8.98 -10.89
CA GLY A 316 -22.72 -10.17 -11.70
C GLY A 316 -21.23 -10.49 -11.90
N ALA A 317 -20.35 -9.49 -11.81
CA ALA A 317 -18.90 -9.66 -11.92
C ALA A 317 -18.22 -10.08 -10.60
N LEU A 318 -18.92 -10.01 -9.47
CA LEU A 318 -18.36 -10.43 -8.17
C LEU A 318 -18.22 -11.95 -8.08
N PRO A 319 -17.32 -12.46 -7.20
CA PRO A 319 -17.23 -13.90 -6.93
C PRO A 319 -18.57 -14.48 -6.51
N SER A 320 -18.90 -15.69 -6.98
CA SER A 320 -20.22 -16.30 -6.75
C SER A 320 -20.58 -16.45 -5.26
N ALA A 321 -19.58 -16.62 -4.40
CA ALA A 321 -19.77 -16.64 -2.94
C ALA A 321 -20.24 -15.29 -2.39
N SER A 322 -19.70 -14.18 -2.90
CA SER A 322 -20.10 -12.82 -2.52
C SER A 322 -21.51 -12.50 -3.00
N VAL A 323 -21.84 -12.88 -4.24
CA VAL A 323 -23.19 -12.70 -4.80
C VAL A 323 -24.23 -13.47 -3.99
N ALA A 324 -23.96 -14.75 -3.69
CA ALA A 324 -24.85 -15.57 -2.88
C ALA A 324 -25.06 -14.96 -1.48
N PHE A 325 -24.00 -14.41 -0.88
CA PHE A 325 -24.08 -13.72 0.40
C PHE A 325 -24.96 -12.47 0.34
N MET A 326 -24.81 -11.65 -0.71
CA MET A 326 -25.59 -10.43 -0.90
C MET A 326 -27.09 -10.68 -1.06
N ILE A 327 -27.48 -11.72 -1.81
CA ILE A 327 -28.89 -12.04 -2.10
C ILE A 327 -29.56 -12.71 -0.89
N SER A 328 -28.78 -13.38 -0.03
CA SER A 328 -29.28 -13.94 1.22
C SER A 328 -29.51 -12.89 2.30
N ASP A 329 -30.44 -13.14 3.22
CA ASP A 329 -30.63 -12.30 4.40
C ASP A 329 -29.35 -12.27 5.25
N LEU A 330 -28.81 -11.07 5.51
CA LEU A 330 -27.54 -10.93 6.20
C LEU A 330 -27.74 -11.22 7.69
N PRO A 331 -26.99 -12.19 8.24
CA PRO A 331 -27.04 -12.45 9.67
C PRO A 331 -26.38 -11.30 10.43
N THR A 332 -26.99 -10.87 11.53
CA THR A 332 -26.45 -9.85 12.42
C THR A 332 -26.25 -10.42 13.82
N SER A 333 -25.47 -9.72 14.65
CA SER A 333 -25.17 -10.16 16.01
C SER A 333 -26.40 -10.12 16.94
N SER A 334 -27.45 -9.38 16.57
CA SER A 334 -28.71 -9.32 17.32
C SER A 334 -29.75 -10.36 16.89
N SER A 335 -29.40 -11.28 15.98
CA SER A 335 -30.30 -12.26 15.36
C SER A 335 -31.45 -11.65 14.53
N ILE A 336 -31.43 -10.34 14.31
CA ILE A 336 -32.35 -9.65 13.40
C ILE A 336 -31.64 -9.52 12.06
N SER A 337 -32.04 -10.30 11.07
CA SER A 337 -31.41 -10.26 9.75
C SER A 337 -31.76 -9.00 8.97
N ILE A 338 -30.83 -8.54 8.14
CA ILE A 338 -31.08 -7.50 7.14
C ILE A 338 -31.49 -8.21 5.85
N VAL A 339 -32.58 -7.77 5.23
CA VAL A 339 -33.10 -8.42 4.02
C VAL A 339 -32.08 -8.31 2.89
N GLY A 340 -31.80 -9.43 2.22
CA GLY A 340 -30.85 -9.50 1.11
C GLY A 340 -31.17 -8.54 -0.04
N PHE A 341 -30.19 -8.33 -0.92
CA PHE A 341 -30.34 -7.53 -2.13
C PHE A 341 -31.28 -8.23 -3.14
N ASN A 342 -32.22 -7.47 -3.71
CA ASN A 342 -33.22 -7.94 -4.66
C ASN A 342 -33.59 -6.85 -5.69
N GLU A 343 -33.27 -7.11 -6.95
CA GLU A 343 -33.46 -6.18 -8.07
C GLU A 343 -34.93 -6.01 -8.52
N ALA A 344 -35.88 -6.77 -7.97
CA ALA A 344 -37.26 -6.83 -8.46
C ALA A 344 -37.97 -5.47 -8.57
N ASN A 345 -37.59 -4.48 -7.76
CA ASN A 345 -38.17 -3.13 -7.76
C ASN A 345 -37.20 -2.04 -8.23
N GLY A 346 -36.15 -2.43 -8.96
CA GLY A 346 -35.07 -1.56 -9.44
C GLY A 346 -33.79 -1.73 -8.61
N ALA A 347 -32.70 -2.11 -9.29
CA ALA A 347 -31.42 -2.45 -8.67
C ALA A 347 -30.84 -1.29 -7.85
N ARG A 348 -30.91 -0.04 -8.34
CA ARG A 348 -30.39 1.14 -7.63
C ARG A 348 -31.14 1.44 -6.35
N LYS A 349 -32.47 1.40 -6.42
CA LYS A 349 -33.33 1.68 -5.28
C LYS A 349 -33.12 0.64 -4.19
N ASP A 350 -33.02 -0.62 -4.59
CA ASP A 350 -32.80 -1.70 -3.65
C ASP A 350 -31.38 -1.68 -3.06
N LEU A 351 -30.36 -1.35 -3.85
CA LEU A 351 -28.99 -1.15 -3.39
C LEU A 351 -28.90 -0.03 -2.34
N ALA A 352 -29.54 1.11 -2.60
CA ALA A 352 -29.58 2.23 -1.67
C ALA A 352 -30.26 1.86 -0.34
N ARG A 353 -31.39 1.13 -0.39
CA ARG A 353 -32.05 0.56 0.80
C ARG A 353 -31.09 -0.35 1.56
N TRP A 354 -30.48 -1.30 0.87
CA TRP A 354 -29.63 -2.32 1.47
C TRP A 354 -28.42 -1.70 2.19
N LEU A 355 -27.73 -0.75 1.54
CA LEU A 355 -26.63 -0.01 2.15
C LEU A 355 -27.06 0.82 3.36
N TYR A 356 -28.24 1.45 3.30
CA TYR A 356 -28.78 2.21 4.43
C TYR A 356 -29.06 1.32 5.65
N GLU A 357 -29.64 0.13 5.43
CA GLU A 357 -29.94 -0.84 6.50
C GLU A 357 -28.65 -1.37 7.13
N ILE A 358 -27.64 -1.71 6.32
CA ILE A 358 -26.32 -2.11 6.80
C ILE A 358 -25.68 -0.96 7.59
N ARG A 359 -25.70 0.26 7.07
CA ARG A 359 -25.17 1.44 7.77
C ARG A 359 -25.84 1.64 9.12
N CYS A 360 -27.15 1.51 9.20
CA CYS A 360 -27.87 1.60 10.48
C CYS A 360 -27.38 0.56 11.49
N ALA A 361 -27.14 -0.68 11.04
CA ALA A 361 -26.66 -1.77 11.89
C ALA A 361 -25.17 -1.66 12.26
N VAL A 362 -24.36 -0.99 11.42
CA VAL A 362 -22.92 -0.74 11.65
C VAL A 362 -22.72 0.44 12.62
N ILE A 363 -23.44 1.55 12.43
CA ILE A 363 -23.21 2.80 13.18
C ILE A 363 -23.96 2.84 14.51
N HIS A 364 -25.17 2.28 14.57
CA HIS A 364 -25.98 2.39 15.78
C HIS A 364 -25.71 1.23 16.74
N SER A 365 -25.22 1.56 17.94
CA SER A 365 -25.08 0.63 19.07
C SER A 365 -26.39 0.31 19.79
N LYS A 366 -27.51 0.93 19.37
CA LYS A 366 -28.81 0.74 20.01
C LYS A 366 -29.36 -0.64 19.67
N LYS A 367 -29.56 -1.46 20.70
CA LYS A 367 -30.18 -2.80 20.57
C LYS A 367 -31.69 -2.74 20.29
N THR A 368 -32.33 -1.61 20.62
CA THR A 368 -33.75 -1.38 20.34
C THR A 368 -34.01 0.04 19.85
N ARG A 369 -35.05 0.19 19.02
CA ARG A 369 -35.57 1.49 18.57
C ARG A 369 -37.09 1.49 18.74
N LYS A 370 -37.61 2.43 19.54
CA LYS A 370 -39.04 2.49 19.91
C LYS A 370 -39.58 1.15 20.47
N GLY A 371 -38.76 0.43 21.23
CA GLY A 371 -39.11 -0.86 21.85
C GLY A 371 -38.97 -2.09 20.95
N VAL A 372 -38.61 -1.94 19.67
CA VAL A 372 -38.40 -3.05 18.74
C VAL A 372 -36.90 -3.35 18.62
N ALA A 373 -36.53 -4.63 18.63
CA ALA A 373 -35.15 -5.07 18.41
C ALA A 373 -34.66 -4.65 17.02
N THR A 374 -33.39 -4.24 16.93
CA THR A 374 -32.80 -3.78 15.69
C THR A 374 -31.57 -4.61 15.32
N ALA A 375 -31.33 -4.73 14.01
CA ALA A 375 -30.10 -5.30 13.46
C ALA A 375 -28.88 -4.52 13.98
N THR A 376 -27.88 -5.23 14.50
CA THR A 376 -26.61 -4.64 14.97
C THR A 376 -25.46 -5.59 14.71
N PHE A 377 -24.29 -5.06 14.36
CA PHE A 377 -23.05 -5.82 14.31
C PHE A 377 -22.19 -5.54 15.54
N GLU A 378 -21.97 -6.56 16.35
CA GLU A 378 -21.03 -6.51 17.47
C GLU A 378 -19.61 -6.82 16.96
N PRO A 379 -18.58 -6.08 17.42
CA PRO A 379 -17.19 -6.34 17.03
C PRO A 379 -16.76 -7.78 17.30
N TYR A 380 -15.82 -8.29 16.51
CA TYR A 380 -15.22 -9.63 16.64
C TYR A 380 -16.18 -10.81 16.46
N THR A 381 -17.39 -10.58 15.96
CA THR A 381 -18.34 -11.65 15.61
C THR A 381 -18.16 -12.11 14.16
N SER A 382 -18.58 -13.35 13.86
CA SER A 382 -18.63 -13.87 12.49
C SER A 382 -19.53 -13.01 11.58
N ALA A 383 -20.62 -12.47 12.13
CA ALA A 383 -21.50 -11.53 11.43
C ALA A 383 -20.76 -10.24 11.02
N ALA A 384 -19.95 -9.67 11.91
CA ALA A 384 -19.14 -8.48 11.57
C ALA A 384 -18.05 -8.81 10.54
N GLN A 385 -17.41 -9.98 10.63
CA GLN A 385 -16.42 -10.43 9.63
C GLN A 385 -17.06 -10.68 8.26
N ALA A 386 -18.30 -11.17 8.22
CA ALA A 386 -19.00 -11.45 6.97
C ALA A 386 -19.24 -10.18 6.12
N LEU A 387 -19.22 -8.99 6.72
CA LEU A 387 -19.31 -7.72 5.99
C LEU A 387 -18.15 -7.46 5.03
N HIS A 388 -17.03 -8.17 5.13
CA HIS A 388 -15.99 -8.12 4.08
C HIS A 388 -16.54 -8.48 2.69
N GLN A 389 -17.60 -9.28 2.61
CA GLN A 389 -18.28 -9.61 1.35
C GLN A 389 -19.07 -8.43 0.76
N VAL A 390 -19.40 -7.42 1.57
CA VAL A 390 -20.15 -6.22 1.18
C VAL A 390 -19.20 -5.08 0.77
N LEU A 391 -18.00 -5.04 1.34
CA LEU A 391 -17.02 -3.98 1.10
C LEU A 391 -16.74 -3.69 -0.39
N PRO A 392 -16.64 -4.69 -1.29
CA PRO A 392 -16.43 -4.41 -2.72
C PRO A 392 -17.50 -3.49 -3.32
N VAL A 393 -18.76 -3.61 -2.90
CA VAL A 393 -19.89 -2.84 -3.42
C VAL A 393 -19.81 -1.38 -2.97
N ILE A 394 -19.61 -1.14 -1.67
CA ILE A 394 -19.53 0.24 -1.17
C ILE A 394 -18.24 0.93 -1.61
N ARG A 395 -17.12 0.18 -1.75
CA ARG A 395 -15.88 0.70 -2.33
C ARG A 395 -16.07 1.10 -3.79
N TRP A 396 -16.76 0.27 -4.58
CA TRP A 396 -17.07 0.60 -5.98
C TRP A 396 -17.91 1.88 -6.08
N LEU A 397 -18.96 2.02 -5.26
CA LEU A 397 -19.74 3.25 -5.22
C LEU A 397 -18.92 4.45 -4.75
N ALA A 398 -18.02 4.29 -3.78
CA ALA A 398 -17.12 5.35 -3.34
C ALA A 398 -16.18 5.82 -4.47
N ILE A 399 -15.65 4.89 -5.27
CA ILE A 399 -14.89 5.21 -6.50
C ILE A 399 -15.77 6.00 -7.47
N LYS A 400 -17.00 5.54 -7.74
CA LYS A 400 -17.93 6.25 -8.63
C LYS A 400 -18.27 7.64 -8.13
N CYS A 401 -18.41 7.81 -6.82
CA CYS A 401 -18.66 9.09 -6.18
C CYS A 401 -17.50 10.08 -6.42
N ILE A 402 -16.25 9.64 -6.21
CA ILE A 402 -15.05 10.46 -6.44
C ILE A 402 -14.90 10.82 -7.93
N GLU A 403 -15.15 9.86 -8.83
CA GLU A 403 -15.11 10.09 -10.27
C GLU A 403 -16.19 11.08 -10.73
N ALA A 404 -17.41 10.95 -10.22
CA ALA A 404 -18.51 11.86 -10.51
C ALA A 404 -18.24 13.29 -10.00
N ASP A 405 -17.70 13.43 -8.79
CA ASP A 405 -17.31 14.73 -8.24
C ASP A 405 -16.33 15.44 -9.15
N SER A 406 -15.34 14.71 -9.61
CA SER A 406 -14.30 15.26 -10.48
C SER A 406 -14.79 15.61 -11.88
N ALA A 407 -15.96 15.10 -12.29
CA ALA A 407 -16.61 15.45 -13.55
C ALA A 407 -17.54 16.66 -13.39
N LEU A 408 -18.21 16.79 -12.23
CA LEU A 408 -19.14 17.88 -11.92
C LEU A 408 -18.40 19.16 -11.47
N ASN A 409 -17.28 19.00 -10.77
CA ASN A 409 -16.45 20.07 -10.23
C ASN A 409 -15.02 19.93 -10.78
N PRO A 410 -14.78 20.21 -12.08
CA PRO A 410 -13.43 20.23 -12.61
C PRO A 410 -12.62 21.34 -11.89
N PRO A 411 -11.33 21.08 -11.58
CA PRO A 411 -10.47 22.03 -10.84
C PRO A 411 -10.25 23.36 -11.55
#